data_AF-A0A8C3UVK1-F1
#
_entry.id   AF-A0A8C3UVK1-F1
#
_cell.length_a   1.000
_cell.length_b   1.000
_cell.length_c   1.000
_cell.angle_alpha   90.00
_cell.angle_beta   90.00
_cell.angle_gamma   90.00
#
_symmetry.space_group_name_H-M   'P 1'
#
loop_
_entity.id
_entity.type
_entity.pdbx_description
1 polymer ?
#
loop_
_entity_poly.entity_id
_entity_poly.type
_entity_poly.pdbx_seq_one_letter_code
_entity_poly.pdbx_strand_id
1 'polypeptide(L)'
;LWCSALGNQALRFLSGTPRIPLESWADAFGGELYSIVTKYSGSLLLQKKYKDVEPTLKIKEVDGLELVKKFSEQMESMLRRKVEAVERLVEAAEDADLNHEYNSSLEFDYYNSLLINDKDENDNYVELGDEFILEPNEHFNNLLVNTTYSDIQLPTNVYNKDPAILNGVYMSEALNPIFVDNFERDPTLTWQYFGSSTGFFRLYPGIKWLPDENGVISFDCRNRGWYIQAATSPKDIVIIVDVSGSMKGLRMTIAKHTIVTILDTLGENDFVNIIAYNDYVHFIEPCFKGILVQADRDNREHFKQLVDELQAKGVGTVSKALTESFKILREFREAGQGGLCNQAIMLITDGAVEDYEAVFEKYNWPDRRVRVFTYLIGREVTFAPNVKWIACNNKGYYTQISTLADVQENVMEYLHVLSRPMVINHDHDIIWTEAYMDSALFASQAQSLLLMTTVAMPVFSKKNETRSHGILLGVVGSDVPLRELLKLAPRYKVRLRLLQQHRS
;
A
#
# COMPACT_ATOMS: atom_id res chain seq x y z
N LEU A 1 -22.30 -21.37 -39.93
CA LEU A 1 -23.39 -21.99 -40.73
C LEU A 1 -23.69 -21.30 -42.07
N TRP A 2 -22.93 -20.29 -42.51
CA TRP A 2 -23.01 -19.76 -43.90
C TRP A 2 -21.80 -20.10 -44.79
N CYS A 3 -20.68 -20.58 -44.22
CA CYS A 3 -19.53 -21.06 -45.02
C CYS A 3 -19.65 -22.53 -45.48
N SER A 4 -20.72 -23.24 -45.12
CA SER A 4 -20.91 -24.66 -45.46
C SER A 4 -21.92 -24.90 -46.60
N ALA A 5 -22.57 -23.86 -47.13
CA ALA A 5 -23.64 -24.00 -48.12
C ALA A 5 -23.21 -23.76 -49.59
N LEU A 6 -22.00 -23.22 -49.83
CA LEU A 6 -21.50 -22.94 -51.19
C LEU A 6 -20.42 -23.92 -51.68
N GLY A 7 -20.04 -24.90 -50.86
CA GLY A 7 -18.94 -25.83 -51.16
C GLY A 7 -19.24 -26.96 -52.15
N ASN A 8 -20.49 -27.10 -52.66
CA ASN A 8 -20.88 -28.32 -53.38
C ASN A 8 -21.59 -28.12 -54.73
N GLN A 9 -21.62 -26.91 -55.32
CA GLN A 9 -22.17 -26.71 -56.67
C GLN A 9 -21.18 -26.23 -57.74
N ALA A 10 -19.89 -26.08 -57.42
CA ALA A 10 -18.90 -25.54 -58.36
C ALA A 10 -17.77 -26.53 -58.75
N LEU A 11 -18.02 -27.84 -58.74
CA LEU A 11 -16.99 -28.86 -59.05
C LEU A 11 -17.29 -29.72 -60.29
N ARG A 12 -18.11 -29.21 -61.22
CA ARG A 12 -18.30 -29.84 -62.53
C ARG A 12 -18.37 -28.83 -63.65
N PHE A 13 -17.33 -28.03 -63.82
CA PHE A 13 -16.93 -27.49 -65.12
C PHE A 13 -15.44 -27.14 -65.00
N LEU A 14 -14.71 -27.18 -66.12
CA LEU A 14 -13.35 -26.68 -66.32
C LEU A 14 -12.23 -27.72 -66.46
N SER A 15 -12.38 -28.63 -67.43
CA SER A 15 -11.25 -28.94 -68.32
C SER A 15 -11.14 -27.81 -69.35
N GLY A 16 -10.34 -26.78 -69.03
CA GLY A 16 -10.08 -25.64 -69.91
C GLY A 16 -10.58 -24.32 -69.34
N THR A 17 -9.82 -23.74 -68.41
CA THR A 17 -9.85 -22.30 -68.12
C THR A 17 -8.42 -21.80 -67.93
N PRO A 18 -8.11 -20.58 -68.38
CA PRO A 18 -6.83 -19.96 -68.10
C PRO A 18 -6.65 -19.90 -66.58
N ARG A 19 -5.42 -20.15 -66.10
CA ARG A 19 -5.04 -19.84 -64.73
C ARG A 19 -5.24 -18.33 -64.57
N ILE A 20 -6.39 -17.92 -64.03
CA ILE A 20 -6.62 -16.53 -63.64
C ILE A 20 -5.53 -16.23 -62.61
N PRO A 21 -4.67 -15.23 -62.83
CA PRO A 21 -3.69 -14.83 -61.82
C PRO A 21 -4.44 -14.59 -60.52
N LEU A 22 -3.94 -15.15 -59.40
CA LEU A 22 -4.58 -15.00 -58.08
C LEU A 22 -4.88 -13.52 -57.78
N GLU A 23 -4.00 -12.63 -58.24
CA GLU A 23 -4.17 -11.17 -58.20
C GLU A 23 -5.43 -10.69 -58.92
N SER A 24 -5.69 -11.14 -60.14
CA SER A 24 -6.87 -10.73 -60.91
C SER A 24 -8.18 -11.20 -60.27
N TRP A 25 -8.19 -12.38 -59.66
CA TRP A 25 -9.35 -12.86 -58.90
C TRP A 25 -9.52 -12.07 -57.58
N ALA A 26 -8.43 -11.79 -56.88
CA ALA A 26 -8.44 -11.00 -55.65
C ALA A 26 -8.90 -9.55 -55.90
N ASP A 27 -8.48 -8.94 -57.02
CA ASP A 27 -8.90 -7.59 -57.42
C ASP A 27 -10.39 -7.55 -57.79
N ALA A 28 -10.88 -8.57 -58.51
CA ALA A 28 -12.30 -8.68 -58.84
C ALA A 28 -13.16 -8.84 -57.58
N PHE A 29 -12.77 -9.75 -56.68
CA PHE A 29 -13.47 -9.98 -55.41
C PHE A 29 -13.39 -8.77 -54.48
N GLY A 30 -12.22 -8.14 -54.36
CA GLY A 30 -12.02 -6.92 -53.58
C GLY A 30 -12.83 -5.74 -54.12
N GLY A 31 -12.93 -5.61 -55.44
CA GLY A 31 -13.76 -4.62 -56.11
C GLY A 31 -15.25 -4.81 -55.83
N GLU A 32 -15.74 -6.05 -55.95
CA GLU A 32 -17.13 -6.39 -55.60
C GLU A 32 -17.42 -6.12 -54.11
N LEU A 33 -16.54 -6.56 -53.21
CA LEU A 33 -16.67 -6.33 -51.78
C LEU A 33 -16.67 -4.83 -51.45
N TYR A 34 -15.78 -4.05 -52.04
CA TYR A 34 -15.73 -2.60 -51.88
C TYR A 34 -17.03 -1.94 -52.36
N SER A 35 -17.57 -2.36 -53.50
CA SER A 35 -18.83 -1.83 -54.03
C SER A 35 -20.03 -2.12 -53.11
N ILE A 36 -20.11 -3.33 -52.56
CA ILE A 36 -21.15 -3.74 -51.62
C ILE A 36 -21.00 -2.96 -50.32
N VAL A 37 -19.80 -2.92 -49.75
CA VAL A 37 -19.53 -2.22 -48.50
C VAL A 37 -19.81 -0.73 -48.64
N THR A 38 -19.34 -0.06 -49.69
CA THR A 38 -19.61 1.39 -49.89
C THR A 38 -21.09 1.68 -50.10
N LYS A 39 -21.81 0.83 -50.83
CA LYS A 39 -23.25 1.00 -51.06
C LYS A 39 -24.09 0.81 -49.79
N TYR A 40 -23.81 -0.22 -48.99
CA TYR A 40 -24.60 -0.53 -47.79
C TYR A 40 -24.12 0.17 -46.52
N SER A 41 -22.83 0.49 -46.38
CA SER A 41 -22.32 1.26 -45.23
C SER A 41 -22.75 2.73 -45.26
N GLY A 42 -23.09 3.26 -46.43
CA GLY A 42 -23.46 4.65 -46.60
C GLY A 42 -22.30 5.63 -46.34
N SER A 43 -21.04 5.17 -46.39
CA SER A 43 -19.86 6.00 -46.10
C SER A 43 -19.79 7.26 -46.98
N LEU A 44 -20.14 7.14 -48.27
CA LEU A 44 -20.20 8.25 -49.22
C LEU A 44 -21.34 9.23 -48.89
N LEU A 45 -22.49 8.73 -48.43
CA LEU A 45 -23.62 9.55 -47.99
C LEU A 45 -23.24 10.35 -46.74
N LEU A 46 -22.58 9.70 -45.77
CA LEU A 46 -22.10 10.34 -44.55
C LEU A 46 -21.09 11.43 -44.87
N GLN A 47 -20.12 11.17 -45.75
CA GLN A 47 -19.12 12.16 -46.17
C GLN A 47 -19.79 13.38 -46.84
N LYS A 48 -20.78 13.15 -47.70
CA LYS A 48 -21.54 14.24 -48.33
C LYS A 48 -22.31 15.06 -47.30
N LYS A 49 -23.00 14.40 -46.37
CA LYS A 49 -23.74 15.09 -45.29
C LYS A 49 -22.81 15.91 -44.38
N TYR A 50 -21.64 15.39 -44.02
CA TYR A 50 -20.66 16.17 -43.26
C TYR A 50 -20.19 17.42 -44.01
N LYS A 51 -19.98 17.35 -45.33
CA LYS A 51 -19.65 18.52 -46.17
C LYS A 51 -20.83 19.50 -46.29
N ASP A 52 -22.05 19.01 -46.39
CA ASP A 52 -23.25 19.85 -46.44
C ASP A 52 -23.42 20.66 -45.13
N VAL A 53 -23.05 20.07 -43.99
CA VAL A 53 -23.17 20.66 -42.64
C VAL A 53 -21.89 21.41 -42.22
N GLU A 54 -20.78 21.23 -42.93
CA GLU A 54 -19.47 21.85 -42.68
C GLU A 54 -19.53 23.37 -42.44
N PRO A 55 -20.32 24.18 -43.18
CA PRO A 55 -20.42 25.62 -42.93
C PRO A 55 -21.01 25.96 -41.56
N THR A 56 -21.78 25.05 -40.95
CA THR A 56 -22.35 25.21 -39.60
C THR A 56 -21.45 24.66 -38.50
N LEU A 57 -20.41 23.90 -38.87
CA LEU A 57 -19.45 23.29 -37.94
C LEU A 57 -18.20 24.17 -37.84
N LYS A 58 -17.78 24.49 -36.61
CA LYS A 58 -16.51 25.17 -36.36
C LYS A 58 -15.42 24.13 -36.17
N ILE A 59 -14.62 23.88 -37.20
CA ILE A 59 -13.40 23.08 -37.08
C ILE A 59 -12.40 23.89 -36.26
N LYS A 60 -12.02 23.36 -35.08
CA LYS A 60 -10.99 23.94 -34.24
C LYS A 60 -9.78 23.02 -34.26
N GLU A 61 -8.62 23.59 -34.52
CA GLU A 61 -7.36 22.91 -34.30
C GLU A 61 -7.15 22.71 -32.79
N VAL A 62 -6.66 21.53 -32.40
CA VAL A 62 -6.41 21.18 -31.01
C VAL A 62 -4.90 21.04 -30.84
N ASP A 63 -4.28 21.97 -30.13
CA ASP A 63 -2.89 21.84 -29.71
C ASP A 63 -2.79 20.84 -28.55
N GLY A 64 -2.06 19.75 -28.77
CA GLY A 64 -1.83 18.72 -27.76
C GLY A 64 -1.00 19.23 -26.57
N LEU A 65 -0.03 20.11 -26.80
CA LEU A 65 0.84 20.64 -25.74
C LEU A 65 0.07 21.57 -24.81
N GLU A 66 -0.74 22.47 -25.37
CA GLU A 66 -1.61 23.34 -24.59
C GLU A 66 -2.62 22.53 -23.77
N LEU A 67 -3.17 21.46 -24.35
CA LEU A 67 -4.11 20.58 -23.67
C LEU A 67 -3.47 19.80 -22.52
N VAL A 68 -2.24 19.30 -22.70
CA VAL A 68 -1.48 18.63 -21.63
C VAL A 68 -1.12 19.63 -20.53
N LYS A 69 -0.70 20.85 -20.88
CA LYS A 69 -0.38 21.90 -19.91
C LYS A 69 -1.61 22.26 -19.07
N LYS A 70 -2.75 22.50 -19.72
CA LYS A 70 -4.03 22.79 -19.04
C LYS A 70 -4.46 21.64 -18.14
N PHE A 71 -4.30 20.40 -18.59
CA PHE A 71 -4.59 19.21 -17.79
C PHE A 71 -3.69 19.14 -16.55
N SER A 72 -2.38 19.38 -16.73
CA SER A 72 -1.41 19.42 -15.63
C SER A 72 -1.77 20.49 -14.60
N GLU A 73 -2.12 21.71 -15.01
CA GLU A 73 -2.52 22.80 -14.11
C GLU A 73 -3.81 22.45 -13.32
N GLN A 74 -4.79 21.84 -13.99
CA GLN A 74 -6.04 21.40 -13.34
C GLN A 74 -5.81 20.27 -12.35
N MET A 75 -4.95 19.31 -12.71
CA MET A 75 -4.58 18.19 -11.85
C MET A 75 -3.78 18.68 -10.63
N GLU A 76 -2.80 19.56 -10.84
CA GLU A 76 -2.03 20.17 -9.75
C GLU A 76 -2.93 20.94 -8.78
N SER A 77 -3.87 21.74 -9.28
CA SER A 77 -4.83 22.47 -8.44
C SER A 77 -5.77 21.54 -7.67
N MET A 78 -6.15 20.39 -8.25
CA MET A 78 -6.96 19.39 -7.55
C MET A 78 -6.15 18.70 -6.46
N LEU A 79 -4.97 18.16 -6.79
CA LEU A 79 -4.09 17.47 -5.84
C LEU A 79 -3.66 18.38 -4.69
N ARG A 80 -3.34 19.66 -4.98
CA ARG A 80 -2.98 20.65 -3.96
C ARG A 80 -4.09 20.87 -2.93
N ARG A 81 -5.35 20.96 -3.37
CA ARG A 81 -6.50 21.07 -2.44
C ARG A 81 -6.64 19.83 -1.54
N LYS A 82 -6.28 18.64 -2.04
CA LYS A 82 -6.25 17.41 -1.23
C LYS A 82 -5.15 17.45 -0.18
N VAL A 83 -3.96 17.91 -0.58
CA VAL A 83 -2.83 18.12 0.34
C VAL A 83 -3.21 19.11 1.44
N GLU A 84 -3.76 20.28 1.08
CA GLU A 84 -4.18 21.29 2.05
C GLU A 84 -5.22 20.75 3.05
N ALA A 85 -6.14 19.88 2.61
CA ALA A 85 -7.11 19.23 3.50
C ALA A 85 -6.42 18.31 4.53
N VAL A 86 -5.41 17.54 4.10
CA VAL A 86 -4.62 16.67 4.98
C VAL A 86 -3.73 17.47 5.93
N GLU A 87 -3.07 18.53 5.46
CA GLU A 87 -2.23 19.41 6.29
C GLU A 87 -3.03 19.98 7.47
N ARG A 88 -4.25 20.47 7.20
CA ARG A 88 -5.14 20.99 8.25
C ARG A 88 -5.54 19.95 9.29
N LEU A 89 -5.72 18.70 8.87
CA LEU A 89 -6.01 17.59 9.78
C LEU A 89 -4.80 17.22 10.62
N VAL A 90 -3.59 17.24 10.04
CA VAL A 90 -2.35 17.02 10.79
C VAL A 90 -2.17 18.11 11.84
N GLU A 91 -2.28 19.39 11.46
CA GLU A 91 -2.18 20.51 12.42
C GLU A 91 -3.18 20.37 13.57
N ALA A 92 -4.45 20.06 13.25
CA ALA A 92 -5.48 19.86 14.26
C ALA A 92 -5.19 18.66 15.17
N ALA A 93 -4.64 17.56 14.65
CA ALA A 93 -4.26 16.40 15.43
C ALA A 93 -3.09 16.69 16.38
N GLU A 94 -2.06 17.41 15.89
CA GLU A 94 -0.90 17.74 16.71
C GLU A 94 -1.26 18.73 17.83
N ASP A 95 -2.12 19.71 17.54
CA ASP A 95 -2.61 20.67 18.53
C ASP A 95 -3.54 20.02 19.56
N ALA A 96 -4.37 19.07 19.13
CA ALA A 96 -5.22 18.31 20.03
C ALA A 96 -4.41 17.37 20.95
N ASP A 97 -3.32 16.74 20.47
CA ASP A 97 -2.41 15.99 21.36
C ASP A 97 -1.73 16.95 22.34
N LEU A 98 -1.22 18.08 21.89
CA LEU A 98 -0.51 19.05 22.74
C LEU A 98 -1.35 19.50 23.94
N ASN A 99 -2.66 19.68 23.74
CA ASN A 99 -3.60 20.11 24.78
C ASN A 99 -4.16 18.96 25.62
N HIS A 100 -3.98 17.69 25.20
CA HIS A 100 -4.54 16.52 25.88
C HIS A 100 -3.57 15.96 26.93
N GLU A 101 -4.07 15.79 28.16
CA GLU A 101 -3.35 15.10 29.24
C GLU A 101 -3.85 13.67 29.39
N TYR A 102 -2.92 12.73 29.54
CA TYR A 102 -3.25 11.31 29.64
C TYR A 102 -4.01 11.00 30.93
N ASN A 103 -5.17 10.37 30.81
CA ASN A 103 -5.99 9.93 31.93
C ASN A 103 -6.28 8.42 31.85
N SER A 104 -5.73 7.63 32.78
CA SER A 104 -5.91 6.18 32.81
C SER A 104 -7.32 5.71 33.20
N SER A 105 -8.13 6.58 33.82
CA SER A 105 -9.49 6.29 34.28
C SER A 105 -10.55 6.98 33.42
N LEU A 106 -10.19 7.35 32.18
CA LEU A 106 -11.11 7.96 31.24
C LEU A 106 -12.14 6.93 30.78
N GLU A 107 -13.43 7.24 30.97
CA GLU A 107 -14.54 6.53 30.34
C GLU A 107 -15.10 7.45 29.24
N PHE A 108 -15.10 6.98 28.00
CA PHE A 108 -15.53 7.75 26.84
C PHE A 108 -16.24 6.85 25.83
N ASP A 109 -17.46 7.22 25.49
CA ASP A 109 -18.27 6.52 24.50
C ASP A 109 -18.01 7.10 23.10
N TYR A 110 -17.88 6.22 22.11
CA TYR A 110 -17.64 6.57 20.73
C TYR A 110 -18.36 5.60 19.78
N TYR A 111 -18.59 6.04 18.54
CA TYR A 111 -19.23 5.21 17.52
C TYR A 111 -18.27 4.14 16.99
N ASN A 112 -18.46 2.89 17.42
CA ASN A 112 -17.69 1.76 16.91
C ASN A 112 -18.30 1.26 15.59
N SER A 113 -17.53 1.31 14.52
CA SER A 113 -18.00 1.03 13.16
C SER A 113 -18.59 -0.37 12.95
N LEU A 114 -18.24 -1.33 13.81
CA LEU A 114 -18.79 -2.68 13.84
C LEU A 114 -20.16 -2.76 14.54
N LEU A 115 -20.34 -2.01 15.62
CA LEU A 115 -21.47 -2.14 16.55
C LEU A 115 -22.56 -1.11 16.27
N ILE A 116 -22.29 -0.13 15.41
CA ILE A 116 -23.26 0.89 15.02
C ILE A 116 -24.60 0.25 14.60
N ASN A 117 -25.69 0.74 15.19
CA ASN A 117 -27.06 0.27 14.96
C ASN A 117 -27.30 -1.21 15.32
N ASP A 118 -26.41 -1.87 16.04
CA ASP A 118 -26.66 -3.21 16.58
C ASP A 118 -27.48 -3.11 17.87
N LYS A 119 -28.51 -3.96 17.95
CA LYS A 119 -29.41 -4.02 19.09
C LYS A 119 -29.36 -5.38 19.76
N ASP A 120 -29.51 -5.38 21.08
CA ASP A 120 -29.61 -6.57 21.90
C ASP A 120 -30.99 -7.26 21.75
N GLU A 121 -31.17 -8.41 22.41
CA GLU A 121 -32.44 -9.16 22.42
C GLU A 121 -33.61 -8.35 23.02
N ASN A 122 -33.32 -7.26 23.75
CA ASN A 122 -34.29 -6.38 24.40
C ASN A 122 -34.55 -5.09 23.59
N ASP A 123 -34.07 -5.00 22.35
CA ASP A 123 -34.17 -3.84 21.46
C ASP A 123 -33.42 -2.57 21.95
N ASN A 124 -32.50 -2.71 22.91
CA ASN A 124 -31.58 -1.65 23.31
C ASN A 124 -30.32 -1.69 22.44
N TYR A 125 -29.71 -0.54 22.21
CA TYR A 125 -28.42 -0.45 21.53
C TYR A 125 -27.32 -1.13 22.35
N VAL A 126 -26.45 -1.86 21.65
CA VAL A 126 -25.26 -2.48 22.26
C VAL A 126 -24.31 -1.37 22.73
N GLU A 127 -23.48 -1.63 23.74
CA GLU A 127 -22.44 -0.70 24.21
C GLU A 127 -21.53 -0.27 23.04
N LEU A 128 -21.33 1.05 22.83
CA LEU A 128 -20.66 1.67 21.67
C LEU A 128 -21.40 1.53 20.32
N GLY A 129 -22.62 1.00 20.34
CA GLY A 129 -23.49 0.74 19.19
C GLY A 129 -24.70 1.66 19.12
N ASP A 130 -24.52 2.95 19.44
CA ASP A 130 -25.59 3.96 19.45
C ASP A 130 -26.25 4.17 18.07
N GLU A 131 -27.37 4.89 18.07
CA GLU A 131 -28.08 5.29 16.85
C GLU A 131 -27.18 6.12 15.94
N PHE A 132 -26.95 5.62 14.73
CA PHE A 132 -26.14 6.28 13.72
C PHE A 132 -26.89 6.32 12.39
N ILE A 133 -27.35 7.51 12.01
CA ILE A 133 -28.16 7.69 10.81
C ILE A 133 -27.26 7.53 9.58
N LEU A 134 -27.52 6.50 8.79
CA LEU A 134 -26.79 6.24 7.54
C LEU A 134 -27.70 6.52 6.34
N GLU A 135 -27.27 7.42 5.47
CA GLU A 135 -28.01 7.82 4.27
C GLU A 135 -27.24 7.42 2.99
N PRO A 136 -27.94 6.98 1.93
CA PRO A 136 -27.29 6.65 0.67
C PRO A 136 -26.76 7.92 0.00
N ASN A 137 -25.47 7.93 -0.34
CA ASN A 137 -24.82 9.08 -0.96
C ASN A 137 -24.23 8.74 -2.34
N GLU A 138 -24.67 9.45 -3.38
CA GLU A 138 -24.22 9.24 -4.77
C GLU A 138 -22.71 9.40 -4.95
N HIS A 139 -22.09 10.32 -4.20
CA HIS A 139 -20.65 10.56 -4.25
C HIS A 139 -19.83 9.35 -3.80
N PHE A 140 -20.38 8.59 -2.85
CA PHE A 140 -19.81 7.36 -2.32
C PHE A 140 -20.42 6.11 -2.98
N ASN A 141 -20.84 6.20 -4.26
CA ASN A 141 -21.48 5.12 -5.01
C ASN A 141 -22.76 4.54 -4.36
N ASN A 142 -23.59 5.40 -3.79
CA ASN A 142 -24.81 5.02 -3.05
C ASN A 142 -24.56 4.14 -1.82
N LEU A 143 -23.34 4.19 -1.26
CA LEU A 143 -23.09 3.62 0.05
C LEU A 143 -23.84 4.40 1.12
N LEU A 144 -24.27 3.67 2.14
CA LEU A 144 -24.89 4.20 3.35
C LEU A 144 -23.80 4.82 4.21
N VAL A 145 -23.76 6.15 4.26
CA VAL A 145 -22.72 6.92 4.96
C VAL A 145 -23.36 7.94 5.89
N ASN A 146 -22.64 8.37 6.91
CA ASN A 146 -23.03 9.49 7.76
C ASN A 146 -22.07 10.66 7.53
N THR A 147 -22.59 11.75 6.95
CA THR A 147 -21.81 12.97 6.66
C THR A 147 -21.71 13.91 7.85
N THR A 148 -22.29 13.58 9.00
CA THR A 148 -22.24 14.43 10.21
C THR A 148 -21.20 13.98 11.22
N TYR A 149 -20.97 12.67 11.33
CA TYR A 149 -20.04 12.09 12.31
C TYR A 149 -19.06 11.11 11.65
N SER A 150 -17.87 11.03 12.22
CA SER A 150 -16.91 9.95 11.94
C SER A 150 -17.23 8.71 12.78
N ASP A 151 -16.79 7.55 12.32
CA ASP A 151 -16.78 6.30 13.07
C ASP A 151 -15.34 5.88 13.42
N ILE A 152 -15.22 4.88 14.29
CA ILE A 152 -13.94 4.33 14.71
C ILE A 152 -13.95 2.81 14.50
N GLN A 153 -12.99 2.34 13.74
CA GLN A 153 -12.70 0.93 13.55
C GLN A 153 -11.52 0.51 14.43
N LEU A 154 -11.67 -0.66 15.05
CA LEU A 154 -10.62 -1.32 15.82
C LEU A 154 -10.32 -2.69 15.19
N PRO A 155 -9.05 -3.07 15.08
CA PRO A 155 -8.66 -4.44 14.75
C PRO A 155 -9.16 -5.43 15.81
N THR A 156 -9.45 -6.66 15.39
CA THR A 156 -10.02 -7.70 16.26
C THR A 156 -9.14 -8.07 17.47
N ASN A 157 -7.83 -7.85 17.37
CA ASN A 157 -6.86 -8.10 18.44
C ASN A 157 -6.71 -6.95 19.44
N VAL A 158 -7.33 -5.78 19.20
CA VAL A 158 -7.21 -4.59 20.05
C VAL A 158 -8.44 -4.47 20.96
N TYR A 159 -8.21 -4.29 22.25
CA TYR A 159 -9.29 -4.12 23.23
C TYR A 159 -9.83 -2.69 23.21
N ASN A 160 -11.15 -2.55 23.07
CA ASN A 160 -11.85 -1.27 22.94
C ASN A 160 -11.74 -0.35 24.16
N LYS A 161 -11.68 -0.91 25.38
CA LYS A 161 -11.58 -0.13 26.63
C LYS A 161 -10.14 0.02 27.13
N ASP A 162 -9.14 -0.24 26.29
CA ASP A 162 -7.76 0.04 26.65
C ASP A 162 -7.61 1.56 26.89
N PRO A 163 -7.06 2.00 28.04
CA PRO A 163 -6.89 3.42 28.32
C PRO A 163 -6.10 4.17 27.25
N ALA A 164 -5.10 3.54 26.61
CA ALA A 164 -4.34 4.17 25.52
C ALA A 164 -5.23 4.46 24.30
N ILE A 165 -6.12 3.52 23.96
CA ILE A 165 -7.10 3.68 22.88
C ILE A 165 -8.09 4.78 23.23
N LEU A 166 -8.70 4.73 24.41
CA LEU A 166 -9.71 5.71 24.83
C LEU A 166 -9.15 7.14 24.84
N ASN A 167 -7.92 7.33 25.31
CA ASN A 167 -7.27 8.64 25.27
C ASN A 167 -7.04 9.13 23.84
N GLY A 168 -6.57 8.26 22.94
CA GLY A 168 -6.37 8.63 21.53
C GLY A 168 -7.69 8.88 20.79
N VAL A 169 -8.72 8.10 21.09
CA VAL A 169 -10.07 8.27 20.57
C VAL A 169 -10.66 9.61 21.01
N TYR A 170 -10.57 9.94 22.30
CA TYR A 170 -11.01 11.22 22.82
C TYR A 170 -10.25 12.40 22.19
N MET A 171 -8.92 12.32 22.12
CA MET A 171 -8.09 13.35 21.48
C MET A 171 -8.46 13.56 20.00
N SER A 172 -8.73 12.48 19.26
CA SER A 172 -9.12 12.54 17.85
C SER A 172 -10.52 13.11 17.61
N GLU A 173 -11.33 13.36 18.64
CA GLU A 173 -12.64 14.03 18.49
C GLU A 173 -12.53 15.44 17.91
N ALA A 174 -11.41 16.12 18.20
CA ALA A 174 -11.10 17.43 17.64
C ALA A 174 -11.03 17.45 16.10
N LEU A 175 -10.87 16.29 15.44
CA LEU A 175 -10.82 16.17 13.99
C LEU A 175 -12.20 16.24 13.33
N ASN A 176 -13.28 15.90 14.04
CA ASN A 176 -14.64 15.90 13.51
C ASN A 176 -15.05 17.22 12.82
N PRO A 177 -14.92 18.40 13.45
CA PRO A 177 -15.27 19.65 12.78
C PRO A 177 -14.40 19.94 11.55
N ILE A 178 -13.14 19.50 11.55
CA ILE A 178 -12.22 19.71 10.42
C ILE A 178 -12.58 18.79 9.24
N PHE A 179 -12.96 17.54 9.51
CA PHE A 179 -13.44 16.63 8.48
C PHE A 179 -14.65 17.18 7.72
N VAL A 180 -15.63 17.72 8.46
CA VAL A 180 -16.84 18.33 7.90
C VAL A 180 -16.49 19.58 7.08
N ASP A 181 -15.71 20.52 7.65
CA ASP A 181 -15.32 21.75 6.96
C ASP A 181 -14.47 21.47 5.70
N ASN A 182 -13.60 20.46 5.73
CA ASN A 182 -12.86 20.03 4.54
C ASN A 182 -13.81 19.54 3.43
N PHE A 183 -14.79 18.71 3.79
CA PHE A 183 -15.77 18.19 2.84
C PHE A 183 -16.69 19.28 2.27
N GLU A 184 -17.09 20.27 3.07
CA GLU A 184 -17.85 21.44 2.62
C GLU A 184 -17.06 22.32 1.65
N ARG A 185 -15.74 22.47 1.87
CA ARG A 185 -14.85 23.25 1.00
C ARG A 185 -14.55 22.54 -0.32
N ASP A 186 -14.36 21.23 -0.28
CA ASP A 186 -14.09 20.42 -1.46
C ASP A 186 -14.98 19.17 -1.50
N PRO A 187 -16.17 19.27 -2.14
CA PRO A 187 -17.08 18.14 -2.31
C PRO A 187 -16.51 16.97 -3.13
N THR A 188 -15.33 17.14 -3.76
CA THR A 188 -14.67 16.05 -4.48
C THR A 188 -13.83 15.15 -3.55
N LEU A 189 -13.68 15.50 -2.27
CA LEU A 189 -13.03 14.65 -1.26
C LEU A 189 -13.86 13.39 -1.03
N THR A 190 -13.23 12.23 -1.02
CA THR A 190 -13.91 10.97 -0.68
C THR A 190 -13.69 10.66 0.79
N TRP A 191 -12.71 9.83 1.11
CA TRP A 191 -12.43 9.37 2.46
C TRP A 191 -11.37 10.26 3.08
N GLN A 192 -11.61 10.64 4.32
CA GLN A 192 -10.63 11.29 5.19
C GLN A 192 -10.50 10.43 6.43
N TYR A 193 -9.28 10.18 6.88
CA TYR A 193 -9.08 9.30 8.03
C TYR A 193 -7.81 9.60 8.79
N PHE A 194 -7.81 9.15 10.04
CA PHE A 194 -6.67 9.15 10.94
C PHE A 194 -6.42 7.73 11.44
N GLY A 195 -5.29 7.15 11.06
CA GLY A 195 -4.81 5.88 11.63
C GLY A 195 -3.88 6.17 12.80
N SER A 196 -4.20 5.68 13.99
CA SER A 196 -3.36 5.87 15.17
C SER A 196 -2.24 4.82 15.25
N SER A 197 -1.11 5.20 15.84
CA SER A 197 -0.05 4.25 16.24
C SER A 197 -0.53 3.17 17.21
N THR A 198 -1.57 3.46 17.99
CA THR A 198 -2.22 2.50 18.90
C THR A 198 -3.11 1.47 18.18
N GLY A 199 -3.43 1.69 16.90
CA GLY A 199 -4.14 0.73 16.05
C GLY A 199 -5.59 1.08 15.73
N PHE A 200 -6.21 2.04 16.44
CA PHE A 200 -7.56 2.49 16.05
C PHE A 200 -7.53 3.34 14.78
N PHE A 201 -8.61 3.27 14.00
CA PHE A 201 -8.77 3.95 12.74
C PHE A 201 -10.04 4.78 12.76
N ARG A 202 -9.91 6.12 12.71
CA ARG A 202 -11.06 7.04 12.62
C ARG A 202 -11.31 7.38 11.16
N LEU A 203 -12.54 7.18 10.69
CA LEU A 203 -12.92 7.38 9.29
C LEU A 203 -14.07 8.38 9.15
N TYR A 204 -13.98 9.24 8.15
CA TYR A 204 -15.03 10.17 7.78
C TYR A 204 -15.27 10.16 6.25
N PRO A 205 -16.54 10.19 5.79
CA PRO A 205 -17.77 10.03 6.59
C PRO A 205 -17.88 8.64 7.23
N GLY A 206 -18.59 8.51 8.35
CA GLY A 206 -18.69 7.24 9.08
C GLY A 206 -19.55 6.20 8.34
N ILE A 207 -19.18 4.92 8.44
CA ILE A 207 -19.86 3.81 7.77
C ILE A 207 -20.05 2.60 8.70
N LYS A 208 -21.02 1.74 8.39
CA LYS A 208 -21.09 0.45 9.08
C LYS A 208 -20.17 -0.57 8.42
N TRP A 209 -19.23 -1.10 9.19
CA TRP A 209 -18.34 -2.16 8.72
C TRP A 209 -19.02 -3.51 8.90
N LEU A 210 -18.83 -4.39 7.91
CA LEU A 210 -19.37 -5.74 7.94
C LEU A 210 -18.22 -6.72 8.18
N PRO A 211 -18.24 -7.48 9.28
CA PRO A 211 -17.24 -8.52 9.52
C PRO A 211 -17.40 -9.66 8.51
N ASP A 212 -16.37 -10.51 8.41
CA ASP A 212 -16.42 -11.72 7.59
C ASP A 212 -17.41 -12.78 8.15
N GLU A 213 -17.54 -13.92 7.45
CA GLU A 213 -18.41 -15.03 7.88
C GLU A 213 -18.08 -15.56 9.30
N ASN A 214 -16.86 -15.32 9.78
CA ASN A 214 -16.40 -15.72 11.10
C ASN A 214 -16.49 -14.58 12.15
N GLY A 215 -17.05 -13.43 11.78
CA GLY A 215 -17.15 -12.27 12.66
C GLY A 215 -15.83 -11.48 12.83
N VAL A 216 -14.84 -11.71 11.96
CA VAL A 216 -13.50 -11.13 12.08
C VAL A 216 -13.30 -10.01 11.05
N ILE A 217 -12.69 -8.91 11.48
CA ILE A 217 -12.14 -7.88 10.59
C ILE A 217 -10.63 -8.01 10.56
N SER A 218 -10.09 -8.24 9.36
CA SER A 218 -8.64 -8.31 9.09
C SER A 218 -7.98 -6.96 8.84
N PHE A 219 -8.76 -5.87 8.87
CA PHE A 219 -8.24 -4.51 8.67
C PHE A 219 -7.46 -4.02 9.90
N ASP A 220 -6.19 -3.70 9.68
CA ASP A 220 -5.35 -2.91 10.58
C ASP A 220 -4.76 -1.74 9.77
N CYS A 221 -4.93 -0.51 10.24
CA CYS A 221 -4.44 0.68 9.54
C CYS A 221 -2.91 0.72 9.48
N ARG A 222 -2.22 0.17 10.48
CA ARG A 222 -0.74 0.21 10.60
C ARG A 222 -0.03 -0.62 9.53
N ASN A 223 -0.73 -1.61 8.99
CA ASN A 223 -0.19 -2.51 7.95
C ASN A 223 -0.39 -1.96 6.54
N ARG A 224 -1.05 -0.81 6.38
CA ARG A 224 -1.39 -0.27 5.07
C ARG A 224 -0.22 0.47 4.45
N GLY A 225 -0.09 0.36 3.12
CA GLY A 225 0.97 1.02 2.36
C GLY A 225 1.03 2.53 2.61
N TRP A 226 -0.14 3.21 2.63
CA TRP A 226 -0.22 4.65 2.94
C TRP A 226 0.30 4.99 4.34
N TYR A 227 0.01 4.14 5.33
CA TYR A 227 0.47 4.35 6.71
C TYR A 227 1.99 4.16 6.79
N ILE A 228 2.50 3.05 6.25
CA ILE A 228 3.92 2.70 6.35
C ILE A 228 4.80 3.69 5.58
N GLN A 229 4.39 4.08 4.38
CA GLN A 229 5.16 5.01 3.54
C GLN A 229 5.18 6.43 4.11
N ALA A 230 4.11 6.88 4.78
CA ALA A 230 4.11 8.18 5.46
C ALA A 230 4.83 8.15 6.80
N ALA A 231 4.77 7.01 7.52
CA ALA A 231 5.41 6.86 8.82
C ALA A 231 6.93 6.66 8.74
N THR A 232 7.45 6.19 7.60
CA THR A 232 8.89 5.85 7.46
C THR A 232 9.45 6.27 6.10
N SER A 233 10.73 6.66 6.08
CA SER A 233 11.44 6.93 4.84
C SER A 233 11.83 5.63 4.10
N PRO A 234 12.12 5.70 2.79
CA PRO A 234 12.67 4.58 2.04
C PRO A 234 13.88 3.94 2.72
N LYS A 235 13.94 2.60 2.68
CA LYS A 235 14.90 1.81 3.46
C LYS A 235 15.56 0.70 2.66
N ASP A 236 16.85 0.50 2.92
CA ASP A 236 17.69 -0.58 2.39
C ASP A 236 17.85 -1.64 3.50
N ILE A 237 17.21 -2.80 3.34
CA ILE A 237 17.14 -3.85 4.37
C ILE A 237 17.85 -5.13 3.91
N VAL A 238 18.69 -5.69 4.77
CA VAL A 238 19.14 -7.08 4.66
C VAL A 238 18.49 -7.90 5.77
N ILE A 239 17.67 -8.87 5.38
CA ILE A 239 17.05 -9.82 6.31
C ILE A 239 18.00 -11.02 6.46
N ILE A 240 18.45 -11.29 7.68
CA ILE A 240 19.32 -12.42 8.00
C ILE A 240 18.51 -13.44 8.79
N VAL A 241 18.38 -14.66 8.27
CA VAL A 241 17.63 -15.76 8.90
C VAL A 241 18.53 -16.92 9.29
N ASP A 242 18.40 -17.33 10.54
CA ASP A 242 19.03 -18.53 11.07
C ASP A 242 18.35 -19.78 10.52
N VAL A 243 19.11 -20.61 9.79
CA VAL A 243 18.66 -21.92 9.30
C VAL A 243 19.44 -23.07 9.94
N SER A 244 20.01 -22.85 11.13
CA SER A 244 20.66 -23.90 11.90
C SER A 244 19.68 -24.96 12.41
N GLY A 245 20.20 -26.10 12.85
CA GLY A 245 19.40 -27.23 13.31
C GLY A 245 18.46 -26.93 14.49
N SER A 246 18.76 -25.92 15.32
CA SER A 246 17.91 -25.52 16.46
C SER A 246 16.59 -24.90 16.02
N MET A 247 16.56 -24.29 14.83
CA MET A 247 15.37 -23.68 14.25
C MET A 247 14.35 -24.70 13.72
N LYS A 248 14.62 -26.01 13.80
CA LYS A 248 13.73 -27.04 13.24
C LYS A 248 12.33 -27.05 13.89
N GLY A 249 11.29 -27.26 13.09
CA GLY A 249 9.91 -27.37 13.55
C GLY A 249 9.23 -26.01 13.68
N LEU A 250 8.57 -25.76 14.81
CA LEU A 250 7.75 -24.55 15.03
C LEU A 250 8.56 -23.25 14.89
N ARG A 251 9.83 -23.23 15.30
CA ARG A 251 10.69 -22.04 15.21
C ARG A 251 10.88 -21.60 13.75
N MET A 252 11.15 -22.54 12.84
CA MET A 252 11.25 -22.24 11.40
C MET A 252 9.92 -21.72 10.85
N THR A 253 8.78 -22.29 11.26
CA THR A 253 7.46 -21.79 10.83
C THR A 253 7.23 -20.35 11.29
N ILE A 254 7.57 -20.01 12.53
CA ILE A 254 7.47 -18.65 13.05
C ILE A 254 8.45 -17.72 12.31
N ALA A 255 9.68 -18.15 12.08
CA ALA A 255 10.68 -17.37 11.34
C ALA A 255 10.23 -17.07 9.91
N LYS A 256 9.72 -18.07 9.19
CA LYS A 256 9.14 -17.91 7.84
C LYS A 256 8.01 -16.90 7.87
N HIS A 257 7.07 -17.04 8.80
CA HIS A 257 5.96 -16.10 8.94
C HIS A 257 6.44 -14.68 9.23
N THR A 258 7.43 -14.53 10.11
CA THR A 258 8.06 -13.24 10.44
C THR A 258 8.68 -12.58 9.21
N ILE A 259 9.39 -13.35 8.37
CA ILE A 259 9.96 -12.82 7.12
C ILE A 259 8.85 -12.37 6.16
N VAL A 260 7.80 -13.18 5.99
CA VAL A 260 6.66 -12.81 5.14
C VAL A 260 6.01 -11.52 5.63
N THR A 261 5.75 -11.41 6.94
CA THR A 261 5.19 -10.20 7.54
C THR A 261 6.12 -8.98 7.36
N ILE A 262 7.43 -9.14 7.52
CA ILE A 262 8.39 -8.06 7.23
C ILE A 262 8.31 -7.64 5.75
N LEU A 263 8.27 -8.60 4.81
CA LEU A 263 8.15 -8.30 3.37
C LEU A 263 6.85 -7.55 3.05
N ASP A 264 5.75 -7.88 3.72
CA ASP A 264 4.46 -7.18 3.55
C ASP A 264 4.54 -5.71 4.00
N THR A 265 5.47 -5.36 4.91
CA THR A 265 5.71 -3.97 5.32
C THR A 265 6.62 -3.16 4.38
N LEU A 266 7.18 -3.78 3.34
CA LEU A 266 8.06 -3.06 2.41
C LEU A 266 7.24 -2.44 1.28
N GLY A 267 7.52 -1.18 0.97
CA GLY A 267 6.94 -0.46 -0.16
C GLY A 267 7.78 -0.57 -1.44
N GLU A 268 7.28 -0.08 -2.56
CA GLU A 268 8.00 -0.12 -3.85
C GLU A 268 9.30 0.70 -3.84
N ASN A 269 9.41 1.69 -2.96
CA ASN A 269 10.62 2.51 -2.83
C ASN A 269 11.72 1.86 -1.96
N ASP A 270 11.44 0.69 -1.38
CA ASP A 270 12.37 -0.01 -0.50
C ASP A 270 13.22 -1.03 -1.26
N PHE A 271 14.40 -1.32 -0.73
CA PHE A 271 15.31 -2.32 -1.28
C PHE A 271 15.56 -3.42 -0.25
N VAL A 272 15.51 -4.67 -0.69
CA VAL A 272 15.63 -5.84 0.18
C VAL A 272 16.51 -6.93 -0.42
N ASN A 273 17.20 -7.67 0.44
CA ASN A 273 17.73 -8.99 0.13
C ASN A 273 17.65 -9.87 1.38
N ILE A 274 17.56 -11.19 1.19
CA ILE A 274 17.41 -12.16 2.26
C ILE A 274 18.57 -13.16 2.23
N ILE A 275 19.23 -13.29 3.36
CA ILE A 275 20.39 -14.14 3.58
C ILE A 275 20.03 -15.18 4.64
N ALA A 276 20.06 -16.44 4.26
CA ALA A 276 19.99 -17.56 5.19
C ALA A 276 21.39 -17.99 5.62
N TYR A 277 21.59 -18.31 6.89
CA TYR A 277 22.89 -18.77 7.38
C TYR A 277 22.83 -20.02 8.26
N ASN A 278 23.84 -20.84 8.07
CA ASN A 278 24.22 -21.95 8.95
C ASN A 278 25.76 -21.95 9.05
N ASP A 279 26.43 -23.04 8.67
CA ASP A 279 27.89 -23.12 8.56
C ASP A 279 28.41 -22.19 7.44
N TYR A 280 27.56 -21.92 6.44
CA TYR A 280 27.80 -21.06 5.30
C TYR A 280 26.70 -19.99 5.14
N VAL A 281 27.00 -18.99 4.32
CA VAL A 281 26.06 -17.93 3.95
C VAL A 281 25.39 -18.30 2.63
N HIS A 282 24.06 -18.36 2.64
CA HIS A 282 23.22 -18.70 1.50
C HIS A 282 22.33 -17.52 1.15
N PHE A 283 22.43 -17.03 -0.08
CA PHE A 283 21.43 -16.11 -0.62
C PHE A 283 20.18 -16.91 -0.98
N ILE A 284 19.01 -16.46 -0.55
CA ILE A 284 17.76 -17.15 -0.85
C ILE A 284 17.54 -17.23 -2.37
N GLU A 285 17.80 -16.13 -3.08
CA GLU A 285 17.83 -16.08 -4.54
C GLU A 285 19.29 -15.97 -5.03
N PRO A 286 19.85 -17.01 -5.68
CA PRO A 286 21.20 -16.99 -6.22
C PRO A 286 21.48 -15.86 -7.21
N CYS A 287 20.46 -15.42 -7.97
CA CYS A 287 20.60 -14.31 -8.91
C CYS A 287 20.85 -12.97 -8.22
N PHE A 288 20.41 -12.82 -6.97
CA PHE A 288 20.55 -11.59 -6.17
C PHE A 288 21.76 -11.62 -5.24
N LYS A 289 22.75 -12.46 -5.55
CA LYS A 289 23.98 -12.55 -4.77
C LYS A 289 24.74 -11.22 -4.78
N GLY A 290 24.86 -10.62 -3.60
CA GLY A 290 25.66 -9.40 -3.38
C GLY A 290 24.96 -8.09 -3.77
N ILE A 291 23.69 -8.12 -4.17
CA ILE A 291 22.92 -6.93 -4.56
C ILE A 291 21.65 -6.81 -3.72
N LEU A 292 21.14 -5.59 -3.56
CA LEU A 292 19.78 -5.36 -3.06
C LEU A 292 18.85 -5.19 -4.25
N VAL A 293 17.62 -5.70 -4.13
CA VAL A 293 16.59 -5.58 -5.17
C VAL A 293 15.42 -4.78 -4.65
N GLN A 294 14.73 -4.09 -5.56
CA GLN A 294 13.55 -3.31 -5.23
C GLN A 294 12.44 -4.23 -4.72
N ALA A 295 11.77 -3.85 -3.64
CA ALA A 295 10.68 -4.59 -3.01
C ALA A 295 9.34 -4.39 -3.76
N ASP A 296 9.36 -4.55 -5.08
CA ASP A 296 8.15 -4.58 -5.91
C ASP A 296 7.26 -5.78 -5.55
N ARG A 297 6.02 -5.79 -6.06
CA ARG A 297 5.07 -6.87 -5.77
C ARG A 297 5.58 -8.24 -6.23
N ASP A 298 6.22 -8.30 -7.40
CA ASP A 298 6.64 -9.56 -8.00
C ASP A 298 7.85 -10.17 -7.25
N ASN A 299 8.86 -9.37 -6.91
CA ASN A 299 10.02 -9.78 -6.12
C ASN A 299 9.60 -10.17 -4.70
N ARG A 300 8.68 -9.42 -4.07
CA ARG A 300 8.15 -9.80 -2.74
C ARG A 300 7.47 -11.17 -2.77
N GLU A 301 6.56 -11.40 -3.73
CA GLU A 301 5.90 -12.70 -3.87
C GLU A 301 6.89 -13.83 -4.21
N HIS A 302 7.90 -13.54 -5.04
CA HIS A 302 8.99 -14.49 -5.33
C HIS A 302 9.78 -14.86 -4.07
N PHE A 303 10.19 -13.87 -3.26
CA PHE A 303 10.86 -14.12 -1.98
C PHE A 303 9.99 -14.92 -1.02
N LYS A 304 8.67 -14.66 -0.94
CA LYS A 304 7.75 -15.44 -0.09
C LYS A 304 7.74 -16.92 -0.47
N GLN A 305 7.74 -17.24 -1.77
CA GLN A 305 7.80 -18.63 -2.25
C GLN A 305 9.11 -19.30 -1.83
N LEU A 306 10.25 -18.63 -2.03
CA LEU A 306 11.56 -19.18 -1.66
C LEU A 306 11.75 -19.32 -0.14
N VAL A 307 11.17 -18.41 0.64
CA VAL A 307 11.17 -18.48 2.11
C VAL A 307 10.40 -19.71 2.60
N ASP A 308 9.32 -20.10 1.91
CA ASP A 308 8.57 -21.31 2.27
C ASP A 308 9.36 -22.61 2.05
N GLU A 309 10.37 -22.60 1.17
CA GLU A 309 11.23 -23.74 0.92
C GLU A 309 12.38 -23.90 1.94
N LEU A 310 12.59 -22.92 2.84
CA LEU A 310 13.69 -22.95 3.80
C LEU A 310 13.63 -24.17 4.74
N GLN A 311 14.79 -24.78 4.97
CA GLN A 311 14.95 -25.94 5.84
C GLN A 311 16.12 -25.76 6.83
N ALA A 312 15.88 -26.09 8.09
CA ALA A 312 16.87 -26.06 9.16
C ALA A 312 17.92 -27.19 9.02
N LYS A 313 19.20 -26.84 8.82
CA LYS A 313 20.36 -27.75 8.72
C LYS A 313 21.66 -27.05 9.15
N GLY A 314 22.55 -27.79 9.83
CA GLY A 314 23.90 -27.31 10.19
C GLY A 314 23.96 -26.52 11.50
N VAL A 315 25.08 -25.85 11.76
CA VAL A 315 25.32 -25.01 12.95
C VAL A 315 25.27 -23.53 12.56
N GLY A 316 24.67 -22.66 13.37
CA GLY A 316 24.50 -21.24 13.03
C GLY A 316 25.76 -20.41 13.28
N THR A 317 26.39 -19.87 12.23
CA THR A 317 27.50 -18.90 12.36
C THR A 317 27.07 -17.49 11.94
N VAL A 318 26.65 -16.66 12.91
CA VAL A 318 26.10 -15.32 12.67
C VAL A 318 27.13 -14.34 12.08
N SER A 319 28.40 -14.44 12.51
CA SER A 319 29.46 -13.48 12.16
C SER A 319 29.72 -13.38 10.65
N LYS A 320 29.66 -14.50 9.92
CA LYS A 320 29.81 -14.54 8.45
C LYS A 320 28.66 -13.84 7.76
N ALA A 321 27.42 -14.08 8.19
CA ALA A 321 26.22 -13.47 7.62
C ALA A 321 26.19 -11.95 7.85
N LEU A 322 26.55 -11.49 9.05
CA LEU A 322 26.70 -10.06 9.35
C LEU A 322 27.77 -9.41 8.47
N THR A 323 28.92 -10.07 8.31
CA THR A 323 30.01 -9.54 7.47
C THR A 323 29.57 -9.34 6.02
N GLU A 324 28.86 -10.30 5.43
CA GLU A 324 28.34 -10.16 4.07
C GLU A 324 27.25 -9.09 3.99
N SER A 325 26.37 -9.00 4.98
CA SER A 325 25.31 -7.98 5.03
C SER A 325 25.89 -6.55 5.06
N PHE A 326 26.93 -6.32 5.87
CA PHE A 326 27.61 -5.03 5.91
C PHE A 326 28.33 -4.68 4.61
N LYS A 327 28.88 -5.66 3.89
CA LYS A 327 29.50 -5.44 2.57
C LYS A 327 28.45 -4.99 1.56
N ILE A 328 27.33 -5.70 1.46
CA ILE A 328 26.23 -5.38 0.53
C ILE A 328 25.72 -3.96 0.79
N LEU A 329 25.39 -3.64 2.05
CA LEU A 329 24.89 -2.31 2.41
C LEU A 329 25.90 -1.20 2.10
N ARG A 330 27.19 -1.45 2.31
CA ARG A 330 28.24 -0.48 1.98
C ARG A 330 28.37 -0.29 0.47
N GLU A 331 28.46 -1.36 -0.30
CA GLU A 331 28.60 -1.31 -1.77
C GLU A 331 27.41 -0.62 -2.41
N PHE A 332 26.20 -0.93 -1.95
CA PHE A 332 24.97 -0.29 -2.44
C PHE A 332 24.94 1.22 -2.17
N ARG A 333 25.41 1.63 -1.00
CA ARG A 333 25.55 3.05 -0.63
C ARG A 333 26.60 3.76 -1.47
N GLU A 334 27.75 3.13 -1.69
CA GLU A 334 28.85 3.70 -2.49
C GLU A 334 28.48 3.81 -3.98
N ALA A 335 27.65 2.89 -4.49
CA ALA A 335 27.12 2.92 -5.85
C ALA A 335 26.01 3.99 -6.04
N GLY A 336 25.47 4.55 -4.96
CA GLY A 336 24.35 5.49 -5.01
C GLY A 336 23.06 4.88 -5.56
N GLN A 337 22.92 3.56 -5.46
CA GLN A 337 21.80 2.79 -6.04
C GLN A 337 20.63 2.59 -5.06
N GLY A 338 20.77 3.03 -3.81
CA GLY A 338 19.77 2.83 -2.75
C GLY A 338 18.94 4.03 -2.37
N GLY A 339 18.08 3.83 -1.36
CA GLY A 339 17.21 4.88 -0.82
C GLY A 339 17.95 6.01 -0.11
N LEU A 340 19.28 5.89 0.08
CA LEU A 340 20.23 6.84 0.70
C LEU A 340 19.88 7.32 2.13
N CYS A 341 18.71 6.95 2.66
CA CYS A 341 18.18 7.40 3.94
C CYS A 341 18.52 6.41 5.06
N ASN A 342 17.86 5.24 5.07
CA ASN A 342 17.94 4.28 6.16
C ASN A 342 18.52 2.94 5.69
N GLN A 343 19.57 2.47 6.38
CA GLN A 343 20.12 1.13 6.19
C GLN A 343 19.89 0.29 7.45
N ALA A 344 19.31 -0.89 7.28
CA ALA A 344 19.00 -1.78 8.40
C ALA A 344 19.32 -3.24 8.12
N ILE A 345 19.68 -3.95 9.18
CA ILE A 345 19.82 -5.41 9.21
C ILE A 345 18.75 -5.95 10.15
N MET A 346 17.98 -6.91 9.68
CA MET A 346 16.96 -7.61 10.49
C MET A 346 17.42 -9.04 10.74
N LEU A 347 17.85 -9.35 11.96
CA LEU A 347 18.36 -10.67 12.35
C LEU A 347 17.25 -11.49 13.01
N ILE A 348 16.91 -12.63 12.42
CA ILE A 348 15.92 -13.59 12.93
C ILE A 348 16.67 -14.86 13.36
N THR A 349 16.64 -15.18 14.65
CA THR A 349 17.41 -16.31 15.22
C THR A 349 16.76 -16.79 16.52
N ASP A 350 17.04 -18.02 16.95
CA ASP A 350 16.72 -18.51 18.29
C ASP A 350 17.86 -18.34 19.30
N GLY A 351 19.02 -17.83 18.85
CA GLY A 351 20.12 -17.43 19.71
C GLY A 351 21.41 -17.08 18.95
N ALA A 352 22.13 -16.07 19.43
CA ALA A 352 23.47 -15.75 18.93
C ALA A 352 24.53 -16.26 19.90
N VAL A 353 25.31 -17.24 19.45
CA VAL A 353 26.43 -17.81 20.19
C VAL A 353 27.68 -17.49 19.36
N GLU A 354 28.53 -16.58 19.87
CA GLU A 354 29.90 -16.25 19.39
C GLU A 354 30.12 -15.05 18.43
N ASP A 355 31.25 -14.38 18.66
CA ASP A 355 32.07 -13.50 17.79
C ASP A 355 31.39 -12.42 16.93
N TYR A 356 30.18 -11.99 17.27
CA TYR A 356 29.50 -10.90 16.58
C TYR A 356 30.05 -9.51 16.95
N GLU A 357 30.64 -9.34 18.15
CA GLU A 357 31.13 -8.05 18.63
C GLU A 357 32.23 -7.48 17.72
N ALA A 358 33.21 -8.31 17.36
CA ALA A 358 34.31 -7.94 16.47
C ALA A 358 33.83 -7.49 15.08
N VAL A 359 32.70 -8.02 14.60
CA VAL A 359 32.11 -7.62 13.31
C VAL A 359 31.53 -6.22 13.41
N PHE A 360 30.80 -5.90 14.49
CA PHE A 360 30.23 -4.57 14.70
C PHE A 360 31.30 -3.51 14.93
N GLU A 361 32.35 -3.83 15.69
CA GLU A 361 33.50 -2.96 15.89
C GLU A 361 34.18 -2.59 14.57
N LYS A 362 34.31 -3.54 13.65
CA LYS A 362 34.98 -3.34 12.37
C LYS A 362 34.12 -2.60 11.34
N TYR A 363 32.82 -2.89 11.26
CA TYR A 363 31.97 -2.45 10.14
C TYR A 363 31.00 -1.32 10.49
N ASN A 364 30.54 -1.21 11.75
CA ASN A 364 29.50 -0.24 12.11
C ASN A 364 29.96 0.83 13.10
N TRP A 365 31.01 0.58 13.91
CA TRP A 365 31.49 1.54 14.90
C TRP A 365 32.55 2.49 14.31
N PRO A 366 32.60 3.76 14.78
CA PRO A 366 31.82 4.37 15.86
C PRO A 366 30.48 4.99 15.43
N ASP A 367 30.28 5.25 14.13
CA ASP A 367 29.14 6.05 13.62
C ASP A 367 27.77 5.39 13.84
N ARG A 368 27.72 4.04 13.86
CA ARG A 368 26.50 3.23 13.97
C ARG A 368 25.46 3.67 12.96
N ARG A 369 25.84 3.66 11.67
CA ARG A 369 24.98 4.10 10.55
C ARG A 369 23.92 3.06 10.22
N VAL A 370 24.28 1.78 10.29
CA VAL A 370 23.36 0.68 10.03
C VAL A 370 22.65 0.32 11.33
N ARG A 371 21.32 0.28 11.29
CA ARG A 371 20.49 -0.13 12.41
C ARG A 371 20.33 -1.64 12.42
N VAL A 372 20.32 -2.26 13.60
CA VAL A 372 20.19 -3.72 13.70
C VAL A 372 18.99 -4.08 14.55
N PHE A 373 17.98 -4.67 13.92
CA PHE A 373 16.79 -5.20 14.58
C PHE A 373 16.97 -6.68 14.80
N THR A 374 16.62 -7.16 16.00
CA THR A 374 16.79 -8.56 16.35
C THR A 374 15.47 -9.17 16.82
N TYR A 375 15.09 -10.27 16.16
CA TYR A 375 13.89 -11.05 16.44
C TYR A 375 14.32 -12.40 17.02
N LEU A 376 14.13 -12.56 18.33
CA LEU A 376 14.38 -13.82 19.02
C LEU A 376 13.19 -14.75 18.86
N ILE A 377 13.37 -15.88 18.19
CA ILE A 377 12.31 -16.86 17.96
C ILE A 377 12.33 -17.94 19.03
N GLY A 378 11.19 -18.11 19.71
CA GLY A 378 10.98 -19.17 20.68
C GLY A 378 10.74 -18.68 22.10
N ARG A 379 10.36 -19.63 22.96
CA ARG A 379 10.02 -19.38 24.37
C ARG A 379 11.23 -19.35 25.30
N GLU A 380 12.36 -19.86 24.82
CA GLU A 380 13.60 -19.95 25.59
C GLU A 380 14.32 -18.60 25.59
N VAL A 381 14.60 -18.07 26.78
CA VAL A 381 15.23 -16.75 26.98
C VAL A 381 16.74 -16.84 27.22
N THR A 382 17.33 -18.04 27.11
CA THR A 382 18.74 -18.27 27.45
C THR A 382 19.69 -17.41 26.63
N PHE A 383 19.36 -17.13 25.37
CA PHE A 383 20.16 -16.33 24.45
C PHE A 383 19.66 -14.88 24.29
N ALA A 384 18.60 -14.49 25.01
CA ALA A 384 18.04 -13.14 24.97
C ALA A 384 19.06 -12.03 25.28
N PRO A 385 19.97 -12.17 26.28
CA PRO A 385 20.93 -11.11 26.58
C PRO A 385 21.84 -10.75 25.40
N ASN A 386 22.32 -11.75 24.65
CA ASN A 386 23.23 -11.57 23.52
C ASN A 386 22.51 -10.87 22.36
N VAL A 387 21.32 -11.38 22.01
CA VAL A 387 20.53 -10.86 20.89
C VAL A 387 20.01 -9.45 21.20
N LYS A 388 19.67 -9.17 22.46
CA LYS A 388 19.31 -7.83 22.94
C LYS A 388 20.49 -6.86 22.90
N TRP A 389 21.68 -7.31 23.28
CA TRP A 389 22.90 -6.50 23.22
C TRP A 389 23.19 -6.02 21.79
N ILE A 390 23.01 -6.89 20.79
CA ILE A 390 23.19 -6.56 19.37
C ILE A 390 22.26 -5.40 18.95
N ALA A 391 20.97 -5.46 19.29
CA ALA A 391 20.04 -4.40 18.93
C ALA A 391 20.34 -3.08 19.68
N CYS A 392 20.54 -3.14 20.99
CA CYS A 392 20.78 -1.96 21.83
C CYS A 392 22.03 -1.18 21.40
N ASN A 393 23.12 -1.86 21.04
CA ASN A 393 24.36 -1.19 20.65
C ASN A 393 24.35 -0.63 19.22
N ASN A 394 23.39 -1.02 18.39
CA ASN A 394 23.30 -0.61 16.99
C ASN A 394 22.02 0.20 16.69
N LYS A 395 21.49 0.95 17.68
CA LYS A 395 20.33 1.86 17.52
C LYS A 395 19.09 1.17 16.90
N GLY A 396 18.91 -0.13 17.12
CA GLY A 396 17.76 -0.87 16.66
C GLY A 396 16.79 -1.23 17.78
N TYR A 397 16.05 -2.31 17.59
CA TYR A 397 15.04 -2.80 18.54
C TYR A 397 15.13 -4.32 18.68
N TYR A 398 14.81 -4.80 19.88
CA TYR A 398 14.81 -6.22 20.23
C TYR A 398 13.37 -6.65 20.51
N THR A 399 12.92 -7.71 19.86
CA THR A 399 11.63 -8.33 20.13
C THR A 399 11.77 -9.83 20.26
N GLN A 400 10.89 -10.43 21.07
CA GLN A 400 10.81 -11.87 21.24
C GLN A 400 9.47 -12.36 20.69
N ILE A 401 9.53 -13.29 19.75
CA ILE A 401 8.35 -13.87 19.11
C ILE A 401 8.22 -15.31 19.58
N SER A 402 7.21 -15.56 20.42
CA SER A 402 6.95 -16.88 21.00
C SER A 402 5.89 -17.67 20.23
N THR A 403 4.95 -16.97 19.60
CA THR A 403 3.84 -17.57 18.87
C THR A 403 3.64 -16.91 17.51
N LEU A 404 2.83 -17.54 16.64
CA LEU A 404 2.48 -16.96 15.34
C LEU A 404 1.61 -15.71 15.47
N ALA A 405 0.78 -15.62 16.50
CA ALA A 405 -0.08 -14.45 16.72
C ALA A 405 0.72 -13.20 17.08
N ASP A 406 1.84 -13.37 17.79
CA ASP A 406 2.69 -12.26 18.23
C ASP A 406 3.49 -11.62 17.08
N VAL A 407 3.59 -12.29 15.92
CA VAL A 407 4.46 -11.87 14.80
C VAL A 407 4.08 -10.48 14.30
N GLN A 408 2.79 -10.26 14.07
CA GLN A 408 2.31 -9.04 13.43
C GLN A 408 2.62 -7.80 14.28
N GLU A 409 2.31 -7.83 15.58
CA GLU A 409 2.54 -6.71 16.48
C GLU A 409 4.04 -6.43 16.67
N ASN A 410 4.85 -7.47 16.89
CA ASN A 410 6.28 -7.32 17.12
C ASN A 410 7.07 -6.84 15.91
N VAL A 411 6.62 -7.18 14.69
CA VAL A 411 7.25 -6.67 13.46
C VAL A 411 6.95 -5.19 13.29
N MET A 412 5.73 -4.72 13.58
CA MET A 412 5.39 -3.31 13.35
C MET A 412 6.19 -2.31 14.22
N GLU A 413 6.70 -2.75 15.37
CA GLU A 413 7.51 -1.93 16.27
C GLU A 413 8.78 -1.32 15.64
N TYR A 414 9.38 -1.97 14.63
CA TYR A 414 10.56 -1.42 13.98
C TYR A 414 10.25 -0.09 13.25
N LEU A 415 9.01 0.09 12.77
CA LEU A 415 8.56 1.31 12.10
C LEU A 415 8.64 2.51 13.04
N HIS A 416 8.23 2.34 14.30
CA HIS A 416 8.33 3.38 15.33
C HIS A 416 9.77 3.80 15.61
N VAL A 417 10.74 2.90 15.45
CA VAL A 417 12.16 3.25 15.61
C VAL A 417 12.68 3.99 14.38
N LEU A 418 12.28 3.57 13.18
CA LEU A 418 12.67 4.20 11.92
C LEU A 418 12.06 5.60 11.75
N SER A 419 10.89 5.87 12.32
CA SER A 419 10.22 7.19 12.22
C SER A 419 10.89 8.28 13.06
N ARG A 420 11.59 7.93 14.16
CA ARG A 420 12.16 8.92 15.12
C ARG A 420 12.97 10.06 14.50
N PRO A 421 13.89 9.85 13.53
CA PRO A 421 14.64 10.95 12.92
C PRO A 421 13.75 11.92 12.15
N MET A 422 12.72 11.43 11.46
CA MET A 422 11.76 12.27 10.74
C MET A 422 11.01 13.16 11.72
N VAL A 423 10.61 12.60 12.86
CA VAL A 423 9.94 13.36 13.93
C VAL A 423 10.85 14.46 14.49
N ILE A 424 12.14 14.16 14.71
CA ILE A 424 13.10 15.11 15.27
C ILE A 424 13.37 16.26 14.28
N ASN A 425 13.46 15.97 12.99
CA ASN A 425 13.65 16.98 11.96
C ASN A 425 12.39 17.81 11.68
N HIS A 426 11.22 17.38 12.17
CA HIS A 426 9.91 17.97 11.84
C HIS A 426 9.67 17.97 10.33
N ASP A 427 10.13 16.92 9.66
CA ASP A 427 9.91 16.73 8.23
C ASP A 427 8.53 16.09 8.03
N HIS A 428 7.54 16.91 7.70
CA HIS A 428 6.23 16.44 7.27
C HIS A 428 6.22 16.18 5.77
N ASP A 429 6.85 15.09 5.37
CA ASP A 429 6.85 14.68 3.97
C ASP A 429 5.45 14.24 3.53
N ILE A 430 4.96 14.86 2.46
CA ILE A 430 3.69 14.48 1.83
C ILE A 430 3.97 13.30 0.90
N ILE A 431 3.31 12.18 1.16
CA ILE A 431 3.47 10.96 0.36
C ILE A 431 2.20 10.70 -0.43
N TRP A 432 2.39 10.39 -1.72
CA TRP A 432 1.36 9.83 -2.58
C TRP A 432 1.65 8.35 -2.79
N THR A 433 0.69 7.49 -2.43
CA THR A 433 0.85 6.06 -2.66
C THR A 433 0.68 5.70 -4.12
N GLU A 434 1.21 4.54 -4.49
CA GLU A 434 0.82 3.82 -5.68
C GLU A 434 -0.71 3.60 -5.74
N ALA A 435 -1.21 3.29 -6.93
CA ALA A 435 -2.61 2.98 -7.11
C ALA A 435 -2.93 1.60 -6.52
N TYR A 436 -3.85 1.56 -5.55
CA TYR A 436 -4.27 0.32 -4.91
C TYR A 436 -5.80 0.20 -4.87
N MET A 437 -6.28 -0.98 -4.48
CA MET A 437 -7.69 -1.26 -4.20
C MET A 437 -7.80 -1.67 -2.73
N ASP A 438 -8.63 -0.96 -1.96
CA ASP A 438 -8.90 -1.36 -0.58
C ASP A 438 -10.06 -2.37 -0.55
N SER A 439 -9.73 -3.66 -0.54
CA SER A 439 -10.74 -4.73 -0.46
C SER A 439 -11.40 -4.84 0.92
N ALA A 440 -10.80 -4.28 1.96
CA ALA A 440 -11.22 -4.47 3.35
C ALA A 440 -12.21 -3.40 3.83
N LEU A 441 -12.11 -2.18 3.30
CA LEU A 441 -13.13 -1.14 3.51
C LEU A 441 -14.46 -1.48 2.81
N PHE A 442 -14.40 -2.17 1.68
CA PHE A 442 -15.55 -2.35 0.79
C PHE A 442 -15.81 -3.83 0.61
N ALA A 443 -16.39 -4.52 1.59
CA ALA A 443 -16.83 -5.93 1.49
C ALA A 443 -18.19 -6.12 0.75
N SER A 444 -18.86 -5.04 0.36
CA SER A 444 -20.13 -5.07 -0.38
C SER A 444 -19.96 -5.10 -1.91
N GLN A 445 -20.79 -5.90 -2.60
CA GLN A 445 -20.87 -6.24 -4.04
C GLN A 445 -20.70 -5.15 -5.14
N ALA A 446 -20.39 -3.89 -4.82
CA ALA A 446 -20.10 -2.83 -5.80
C ALA A 446 -18.60 -2.69 -6.16
N GLN A 447 -17.78 -3.68 -5.75
CA GLN A 447 -16.32 -3.66 -5.58
C GLN A 447 -15.40 -3.55 -6.82
N SER A 448 -15.87 -3.58 -8.07
CA SER A 448 -14.95 -3.90 -9.17
C SER A 448 -14.09 -2.74 -9.72
N LEU A 449 -14.17 -1.48 -9.25
CA LEU A 449 -13.68 -0.36 -10.06
C LEU A 449 -13.04 0.88 -9.40
N LEU A 450 -12.80 0.96 -8.10
CA LEU A 450 -12.13 2.16 -7.54
C LEU A 450 -10.69 1.89 -7.13
N LEU A 451 -9.84 1.83 -8.15
CA LEU A 451 -8.42 2.15 -7.96
C LEU A 451 -8.33 3.56 -7.38
N MET A 452 -7.59 3.70 -6.29
CA MET A 452 -7.36 4.95 -5.60
C MET A 452 -5.88 5.13 -5.33
N THR A 453 -5.47 6.38 -5.18
CA THR A 453 -4.18 6.78 -4.61
C THR A 453 -4.49 7.63 -3.38
N THR A 454 -3.64 7.56 -2.39
CA THR A 454 -3.84 8.25 -1.11
C THR A 454 -2.75 9.27 -0.92
N VAL A 455 -3.14 10.48 -0.55
CA VAL A 455 -2.23 11.44 0.06
C VAL A 455 -2.17 11.16 1.55
N ALA A 456 -0.96 10.93 2.08
CA ALA A 456 -0.74 10.61 3.47
C ALA A 456 0.34 11.51 4.07
N MET A 457 0.17 11.86 5.34
CA MET A 457 1.08 12.73 6.08
C MET A 457 1.17 12.25 7.54
N PRO A 458 2.39 12.14 8.10
CA PRO A 458 2.56 11.68 9.48
C PRO A 458 2.15 12.76 10.49
N VAL A 459 1.67 12.31 11.65
CA VAL A 459 1.30 13.19 12.78
C VAL A 459 2.25 12.95 13.95
N PHE A 460 2.86 14.02 14.44
CA PHE A 460 3.88 13.93 15.48
C PHE A 460 3.43 14.58 16.79
N SER A 461 3.87 14.02 17.91
CA SER A 461 3.63 14.66 19.21
C SER A 461 4.50 15.90 19.37
N LYS A 462 3.88 17.07 19.60
CA LYS A 462 4.56 18.35 19.85
C LYS A 462 4.90 18.59 21.32
N LYS A 463 4.59 17.66 22.23
CA LYS A 463 4.83 17.83 23.67
C LYS A 463 6.33 17.95 23.96
N ASN A 464 6.72 18.89 24.82
CA ASN A 464 8.12 19.14 25.13
C ASN A 464 8.84 17.90 25.71
N GLU A 465 8.13 17.05 26.45
CA GLU A 465 8.66 15.82 27.05
C GLU A 465 8.93 14.70 26.03
N THR A 466 8.12 14.64 24.97
CA THR A 466 8.18 13.59 23.93
C THR A 466 8.99 14.03 22.71
N ARG A 467 9.32 15.34 22.62
CA ARG A 467 10.06 15.94 21.50
C ARG A 467 11.42 15.31 21.26
N SER A 468 12.13 14.88 22.31
CA SER A 468 13.42 14.18 22.19
C SER A 468 13.28 12.70 21.83
N HIS A 469 12.11 12.11 22.10
CA HIS A 469 11.83 10.69 21.85
C HIS A 469 11.31 10.45 20.42
N GLY A 470 10.73 11.47 19.79
CA GLY A 470 10.25 11.43 18.41
C GLY A 470 9.06 10.49 18.25
N ILE A 471 7.95 10.80 18.93
CA ILE A 471 6.75 9.95 18.96
C ILE A 471 5.85 10.23 17.76
N LEU A 472 5.56 9.18 16.99
CA LEU A 472 4.53 9.15 15.95
C LEU A 472 3.16 8.86 16.60
N LEU A 473 2.22 9.80 16.49
CA LEU A 473 0.85 9.64 16.97
C LEU A 473 0.00 8.80 16.00
N GLY A 474 0.31 8.92 14.71
CA GLY A 474 -0.42 8.25 13.64
C GLY A 474 -0.13 8.87 12.28
N VAL A 475 -0.98 8.55 11.32
CA VAL A 475 -0.92 9.06 9.95
C VAL A 475 -2.32 9.51 9.55
N VAL A 476 -2.42 10.71 8.99
CA VAL A 476 -3.65 11.18 8.34
C VAL A 476 -3.55 10.85 6.85
N GLY A 477 -4.66 10.39 6.29
CA GLY A 477 -4.75 10.16 4.85
C GLY A 477 -6.06 10.64 4.25
N SER A 478 -6.03 10.93 2.96
CA SER A 478 -7.23 11.11 2.15
C SER A 478 -7.09 10.43 0.80
N ASP A 479 -8.14 9.70 0.42
CA ASP A 479 -8.16 8.95 -0.82
C ASP A 479 -8.56 9.84 -2.00
N VAL A 480 -7.96 9.56 -3.15
CA VAL A 480 -8.28 10.17 -4.44
C VAL A 480 -8.56 9.05 -5.43
N PRO A 481 -9.83 8.83 -5.79
CA PRO A 481 -10.17 7.84 -6.81
C PRO A 481 -9.55 8.20 -8.16
N LEU A 482 -8.93 7.24 -8.84
CA LEU A 482 -8.36 7.47 -10.17
C LEU A 482 -9.41 7.95 -11.18
N ARG A 483 -10.69 7.60 -10.98
CA ARG A 483 -11.80 8.07 -11.80
C ARG A 483 -11.92 9.60 -11.78
N GLU A 484 -11.68 10.25 -10.64
CA GLU A 484 -11.72 11.71 -10.53
C GLU A 484 -10.56 12.35 -11.30
N LEU A 485 -9.36 11.77 -11.21
CA LEU A 485 -8.21 12.20 -12.01
C LEU A 485 -8.47 12.05 -13.52
N LEU A 486 -9.11 10.94 -13.92
CA LEU A 486 -9.45 10.69 -15.32
C LEU A 486 -10.56 11.60 -15.86
N LYS A 487 -11.46 12.13 -15.01
CA LYS A 487 -12.47 13.12 -15.43
C LYS A 487 -11.83 14.43 -15.89
N LEU A 488 -10.67 14.79 -15.34
CA LEU A 488 -9.93 15.98 -15.77
C LEU A 488 -9.35 15.82 -17.18
N ALA A 489 -9.12 14.58 -17.64
CA ALA A 489 -8.53 14.31 -18.95
C ALA A 489 -9.57 14.49 -20.08
N PRO A 490 -9.36 15.42 -21.04
CA PRO A 490 -10.34 15.72 -22.08
C PRO A 490 -10.30 14.72 -23.25
N ARG A 491 -10.61 13.44 -22.96
CA ARG A 491 -10.59 12.34 -23.94
C ARG A 491 -11.48 12.58 -25.17
N TYR A 492 -12.58 13.31 -25.00
CA TYR A 492 -13.54 13.63 -26.06
C TYR A 492 -12.99 14.59 -27.13
N LYS A 493 -11.89 15.31 -26.85
CA LYS A 493 -11.26 16.24 -27.81
C LYS A 493 -10.27 15.57 -28.76
N VAL A 494 -9.91 14.32 -28.48
CA VAL A 494 -8.82 13.63 -29.17
C VAL A 494 -9.34 12.39 -29.89
N ARG A 495 -8.86 12.17 -31.12
CA ARG A 495 -9.27 11.03 -31.95
C ARG A 495 -8.77 9.71 -31.34
N LEU A 496 -9.63 8.69 -31.30
CA LEU A 496 -9.37 7.33 -30.78
C LEU A 496 -8.12 6.59 -31.32
N ARG A 497 -7.41 7.11 -32.34
CA ARG A 497 -6.21 6.45 -32.90
C ARG A 497 -5.05 6.33 -31.91
N LEU A 498 -4.97 7.18 -30.89
CA LEU A 498 -3.91 7.10 -29.87
C LEU A 498 -4.02 5.87 -28.96
N LEU A 499 -5.15 5.14 -28.97
CA LEU A 499 -5.34 3.93 -28.15
C LEU A 499 -4.86 2.63 -28.81
N GLN A 500 -4.52 2.64 -30.11
CA GLN A 500 -4.09 1.43 -30.83
C GLN A 500 -2.57 1.26 -30.95
N GLN A 501 -1.77 2.26 -30.57
CA GLN A 501 -0.31 2.23 -30.77
C GLN A 501 0.47 1.40 -29.73
N HIS A 502 -0.19 0.82 -28.72
CA HIS A 502 0.43 -0.07 -27.72
C HIS A 502 0.17 -1.58 -27.96
N ARG A 503 -0.29 -1.96 -29.15
CA ARG A 503 -0.25 -3.37 -29.60
C ARG A 503 0.54 -3.45 -30.90
N SER A 504 1.86 -3.38 -30.78
CA SER A 504 2.80 -3.79 -31.82
C SER A 504 3.99 -4.46 -31.18
#